data_AF-A0A2N5FP88-F1
#
_entry.id   AF-A0A2N5FP88-F1
#
_cell.length_a   1.000
_cell.length_b   1.000
_cell.length_c   1.000
_cell.angle_alpha   90.00
_cell.angle_beta   90.00
_cell.angle_gamma   90.00
#
_symmetry.space_group_name_H-M   'P 1'
#
loop_
_entity.id
_entity.type
_entity.pdbx_description
1 polymer ?
#
loop_
_entity_poly.entity_id
_entity_poly.type
_entity_poly.pdbx_seq_one_letter_code
_entity_poly.pdbx_strand_id
1 'polypeptide(L)'
;MQQTNHSRKVMENEIVEFHHEDYQFIITRFRKINWKQYKGFAQYQYFLFVFDKRLAKVNKEDSLTEVFNTEIRDNVFETFENLTQNIDAILSEYILDEDAILECLNVVEKLNPIYLDKDEE
;
A
#
# COMPACT_ATOMS: atom_id res chain seq x y z
N MET A 1 25.29 -24.00 -15.77
CA MET A 1 23.88 -24.24 -15.39
C MET A 1 23.50 -23.17 -14.38
N GLN A 2 22.75 -22.16 -14.80
CA GLN A 2 22.26 -21.10 -13.91
C GLN A 2 21.04 -21.65 -13.16
N GLN A 3 21.10 -21.66 -11.83
CA GLN A 3 19.93 -21.90 -11.00
C GLN A 3 19.24 -20.55 -10.75
N THR A 4 18.20 -20.25 -11.52
CA THR A 4 17.27 -19.17 -11.20
C THR A 4 16.11 -19.77 -10.41
N ASN A 5 16.29 -19.92 -9.10
CA ASN A 5 15.21 -20.17 -8.15
C ASN A 5 14.89 -18.86 -7.42
N HIS A 6 13.94 -18.10 -7.97
CA HIS A 6 13.24 -17.07 -7.19
C HIS A 6 11.75 -17.41 -7.22
N SER A 7 11.39 -18.49 -6.52
CA SER A 7 10.05 -18.66 -5.97
C SER A 7 9.78 -17.44 -5.10
N ARG A 8 8.92 -16.52 -5.54
CA ARG A 8 8.35 -15.51 -4.66
C ARG A 8 7.47 -16.27 -3.67
N LYS A 9 7.97 -16.44 -2.44
CA LYS A 9 7.15 -16.87 -1.31
C LYS A 9 5.92 -15.95 -1.28
N VAL A 10 4.72 -16.54 -1.31
CA VAL A 10 3.45 -15.84 -1.08
C VAL A 10 3.58 -15.01 0.21
N MET A 11 3.78 -13.69 0.09
CA MET A 11 3.95 -12.84 1.26
C MET A 11 2.56 -12.58 1.85
N GLU A 12 2.37 -13.02 3.10
CA GLU A 12 1.11 -12.86 3.84
C GLU A 12 0.70 -11.39 3.97
N ASN A 13 1.67 -10.49 3.86
CA ASN A 13 1.49 -9.06 3.82
C ASN A 13 2.28 -8.49 2.64
N GLU A 14 1.70 -7.50 1.97
CA GLU A 14 2.34 -6.75 0.88
C GLU A 14 2.22 -5.26 1.19
N ILE A 15 3.26 -4.51 0.84
CA ILE A 15 3.35 -3.06 1.03
C ILE A 15 3.77 -2.46 -0.29
N VAL A 16 3.01 -1.46 -0.73
CA VAL A 16 3.42 -0.59 -1.83
C VAL A 16 3.54 0.84 -1.32
N GLU A 17 4.63 1.47 -1.71
CA GLU A 17 4.90 2.87 -1.41
C GLU A 17 4.89 3.65 -2.72
N PHE A 18 4.23 4.80 -2.70
CA PHE A 18 4.19 5.72 -3.83
C PHE A 18 4.50 7.13 -3.32
N HIS A 19 5.36 7.83 -4.04
CA HIS A 19 5.83 9.16 -3.66
C HIS A 19 5.51 10.14 -4.78
N HIS A 20 4.84 11.24 -4.43
CA HIS A 20 4.55 12.30 -5.37
C HIS A 20 4.68 13.65 -4.66
N GLU A 21 5.60 14.48 -5.15
CA GLU A 21 5.97 15.76 -4.55
C GLU A 21 6.20 15.62 -3.02
N ASP A 22 5.38 16.32 -2.25
CA ASP A 22 5.40 16.39 -0.78
C ASP A 22 4.63 15.25 -0.11
N TYR A 23 3.95 14.40 -0.87
CA TYR A 23 3.12 13.33 -0.34
C TYR A 23 3.79 11.95 -0.46
N GLN A 24 3.55 11.13 0.55
CA GLN A 24 3.88 9.70 0.55
C GLN A 24 2.61 8.90 0.81
N PHE A 25 2.33 7.95 -0.05
CA PHE A 25 1.22 7.01 0.07
C PHE A 25 1.80 5.65 0.42
N ILE A 26 1.34 5.07 1.52
CA ILE A 26 1.68 3.69 1.91
C ILE A 26 0.38 2.90 1.86
N ILE A 27 0.31 1.92 0.96
CA ILE A 27 -0.86 1.08 0.78
C ILE A 27 -0.44 -0.35 1.06
N THR A 28 -1.18 -1.00 1.94
CA THR A 28 -0.79 -2.29 2.47
C THR A 28 -1.93 -3.28 2.38
N ARG A 29 -1.58 -4.55 2.24
CA ARG A 29 -2.47 -5.70 2.36
C ARG A 29 -2.00 -6.56 3.51
N PHE A 30 -2.91 -6.92 4.41
CA PHE A 30 -2.66 -7.86 5.49
C PHE A 30 -3.65 -9.01 5.46
N ARG A 31 -3.19 -10.23 5.72
CA ARG A 31 -4.07 -11.39 5.89
C ARG A 31 -4.77 -11.37 7.26
N LYS A 32 -6.08 -11.59 7.30
CA LYS A 32 -6.86 -11.61 8.56
C LYS A 32 -6.59 -12.89 9.37
N ILE A 33 -6.47 -12.74 10.70
CA ILE A 33 -6.02 -13.81 11.64
C ILE A 33 -7.04 -14.97 11.82
N ASN A 34 -8.32 -14.82 11.40
CA ASN A 34 -9.37 -15.86 11.54
C ASN A 34 -9.81 -16.51 10.21
N TRP A 35 -8.83 -16.94 9.40
CA TRP A 35 -8.98 -17.51 8.07
C TRP A 35 -10.02 -18.65 7.91
N LYS A 36 -10.19 -19.52 8.92
CA LYS A 36 -11.11 -20.68 8.82
C LYS A 36 -12.58 -20.31 8.62
N GLN A 37 -12.97 -19.07 8.93
CA GLN A 37 -14.35 -18.60 8.79
C GLN A 37 -14.61 -17.81 7.50
N TYR A 38 -13.57 -17.34 6.80
CA TYR A 38 -13.71 -16.49 5.62
C TYR A 38 -13.23 -17.19 4.34
N LYS A 39 -14.17 -17.60 3.50
CA LYS A 39 -13.90 -18.09 2.13
C LYS A 39 -14.06 -16.93 1.13
N GLY A 40 -13.13 -16.79 0.18
CA GLY A 40 -13.19 -15.78 -0.89
C GLY A 40 -12.42 -14.47 -0.62
N PHE A 41 -12.79 -13.39 -1.31
CA PHE A 41 -12.04 -12.11 -1.36
C PHE A 41 -11.92 -11.34 -0.02
N ALA A 42 -12.65 -11.75 1.01
CA ALA A 42 -12.65 -11.09 2.33
C ALA A 42 -11.50 -11.54 3.26
N GLN A 43 -10.55 -12.34 2.76
CA GLN A 43 -9.42 -12.86 3.54
C GLN A 43 -8.35 -11.82 3.89
N TYR A 44 -8.36 -10.68 3.20
CA TYR A 44 -7.40 -9.62 3.37
C TYR A 44 -8.05 -8.35 3.89
N GLN A 45 -7.28 -7.53 4.57
CA GLN A 45 -7.60 -6.16 4.95
C GLN A 45 -6.59 -5.24 4.29
N TYR A 46 -7.05 -4.12 3.76
CA TYR A 46 -6.19 -3.15 3.10
C TYR A 46 -6.19 -1.85 3.89
N PHE A 47 -5.03 -1.21 3.97
CA PHE A 47 -4.86 0.07 4.64
C PHE A 47 -4.16 1.03 3.69
N LEU A 48 -4.66 2.26 3.63
CA LEU A 48 -4.03 3.38 2.93
C LEU A 48 -3.66 4.42 3.98
N PHE A 49 -2.39 4.80 3.99
CA PHE A 49 -1.87 5.91 4.77
C PHE A 49 -1.35 6.98 3.82
N VAL A 50 -1.68 8.25 4.09
CA VAL A 50 -1.13 9.40 3.38
C VAL A 50 -0.35 10.25 4.36
N PHE A 51 0.88 10.56 4.01
CA PHE A 51 1.77 11.40 4.81
C PHE A 51 2.13 12.67 4.05
N ASP A 52 2.13 13.81 4.74
CA ASP A 52 2.62 15.08 4.23
C ASP A 52 4.02 15.36 4.79
N LYS A 53 5.02 15.36 3.90
CA LYS A 53 6.43 15.59 4.23
C LYS A 53 6.71 17.04 4.63
N ARG A 54 5.87 18.01 4.23
CA ARG A 54 6.03 19.43 4.64
C ARG A 54 5.73 19.62 6.12
N LEU A 55 4.85 18.78 6.66
CA LEU A 55 4.49 18.78 8.07
C LEU A 55 5.45 17.96 8.92
N ALA A 56 6.61 17.59 8.38
CA ALA A 56 7.50 16.73 9.10
C ALA A 56 8.06 17.41 10.36
N LYS A 57 8.00 16.68 11.48
CA LYS A 57 8.48 17.17 12.77
C LYS A 57 9.96 16.83 12.93
N VAL A 58 10.74 17.84 13.28
CA VAL A 58 12.17 17.69 13.61
C VAL A 58 12.32 17.43 15.10
N ASN A 59 12.83 16.25 15.47
CA ASN A 59 13.30 16.02 16.84
C ASN A 59 14.68 16.69 17.02
N LYS A 60 14.85 17.43 18.12
CA LYS A 60 16.07 18.17 18.46
C LYS A 60 16.74 17.67 19.75
N GLU A 61 16.18 16.64 20.41
CA GLU A 61 16.69 16.17 21.70
C GLU A 61 18.00 15.41 21.58
N ASP A 62 18.17 14.65 20.50
CA ASP A 62 19.44 14.01 20.15
C ASP A 62 20.00 14.71 18.92
N SER A 63 21.32 14.90 18.85
CA SER A 63 22.04 15.63 17.77
C SER A 63 21.84 15.06 16.35
N LEU A 64 20.91 14.11 16.19
CA LEU A 64 20.36 13.54 14.97
C LEU A 64 19.01 14.22 14.68
N THR A 65 18.97 15.01 13.61
CA THR A 65 17.71 15.56 13.09
C THR A 65 16.87 14.42 12.53
N GLU A 66 16.02 13.81 13.37
CA GLU A 66 15.03 12.85 12.91
C GLU A 66 13.79 13.60 12.40
N VAL A 67 13.42 13.33 11.15
CA VAL A 67 12.31 13.95 10.44
C VAL A 67 11.17 12.94 10.38
N PHE A 68 10.11 13.16 11.14
CA PHE A 68 8.93 12.29 11.14
C PHE A 68 7.88 12.85 10.19
N ASN A 69 7.52 12.12 9.13
CA ASN A 69 6.40 12.51 8.28
C ASN A 69 5.10 12.51 9.08
N THR A 70 4.26 13.53 8.91
CA THR A 70 2.97 13.59 9.60
C THR A 70 1.93 12.84 8.78
N GLU A 71 1.30 11.83 9.38
CA GLU A 71 0.14 11.15 8.80
C GLU A 71 -1.04 12.13 8.77
N ILE A 72 -1.66 12.26 7.60
CA ILE A 72 -2.79 13.17 7.37
C ILE A 72 -4.08 12.44 6.97
N ARG A 73 -4.01 11.13 6.72
CA ARG A 73 -5.15 10.29 6.39
C ARG A 73 -4.84 8.81 6.64
N ASP A 74 -5.82 8.13 7.21
CA ASP A 74 -5.88 6.68 7.34
C ASP A 74 -7.22 6.16 6.80
N ASN A 75 -7.18 5.19 5.88
CA ASN A 75 -8.36 4.53 5.36
C ASN A 75 -8.18 3.01 5.41
N VAL A 76 -9.28 2.31 5.66
CA VAL A 76 -9.31 0.86 5.86
C VAL A 76 -10.36 0.26 4.92
N PHE A 77 -9.95 -0.73 4.12
CA PHE A 77 -10.82 -1.36 3.11
C PHE A 77 -10.90 -2.87 3.29
N GLU A 78 -12.13 -3.40 3.26
CA GLU A 78 -12.40 -4.81 3.57
C GLU A 78 -12.04 -5.78 2.44
N THR A 79 -11.90 -5.28 1.22
CA THR A 79 -11.56 -6.05 0.01
C THR A 79 -10.71 -5.20 -0.94
N PHE A 80 -10.01 -5.86 -1.87
CA PHE A 80 -9.24 -5.17 -2.92
C PHE A 80 -10.15 -4.32 -3.83
N GLU A 81 -11.34 -4.83 -4.15
CA GLU A 81 -12.32 -4.10 -4.94
C GLU A 81 -12.81 -2.82 -4.25
N ASN A 82 -13.02 -2.87 -2.93
CA ASN A 82 -13.38 -1.68 -2.16
C ASN A 82 -12.23 -0.65 -2.17
N LEU A 83 -10.98 -1.11 -2.06
CA LEU A 83 -9.81 -0.23 -2.24
C LEU A 83 -9.81 0.42 -3.63
N THR A 84 -9.89 -0.36 -4.71
CA THR A 84 -9.76 0.17 -6.08
C THR A 84 -10.93 1.09 -6.51
N GLN A 85 -12.13 0.88 -5.97
CA GLN A 85 -13.28 1.77 -6.22
C GLN A 85 -13.14 3.15 -5.55
N ASN A 86 -12.32 3.28 -4.50
CA ASN A 86 -12.21 4.51 -3.72
C ASN A 86 -10.86 5.22 -3.88
N ILE A 87 -9.80 4.49 -4.19
CA ILE A 87 -8.43 5.03 -4.16
C ILE A 87 -8.21 6.18 -5.15
N ASP A 88 -8.80 6.13 -6.34
CA ASP A 88 -8.68 7.19 -7.35
C ASP A 88 -9.17 8.55 -6.82
N ALA A 89 -10.34 8.56 -6.19
CA ALA A 89 -10.91 9.76 -5.57
C ALA A 89 -10.01 10.28 -4.43
N ILE A 90 -9.42 9.39 -3.64
CA ILE A 90 -8.51 9.79 -2.55
C ILE A 90 -7.22 10.38 -3.12
N LEU A 91 -6.61 9.76 -4.13
CA LEU A 91 -5.40 10.25 -4.77
C LEU A 91 -5.63 11.63 -5.39
N SER A 92 -6.79 11.84 -6.02
CA SER A 92 -7.18 13.11 -6.64
C SER A 92 -7.30 14.29 -5.66
N GLU A 93 -7.38 14.04 -4.35
CA GLU A 93 -7.33 15.11 -3.34
C GLU A 93 -5.92 15.68 -3.13
N TYR A 94 -4.88 14.94 -3.54
CA TYR A 94 -3.48 15.23 -3.24
C TYR A 94 -2.61 15.34 -4.51
N ILE A 95 -3.02 14.69 -5.59
CA ILE A 95 -2.30 14.61 -6.86
C ILE A 95 -3.19 15.23 -7.93
N LEU A 96 -2.70 16.27 -8.62
CA LEU A 96 -3.40 16.89 -9.76
C LEU A 96 -2.97 16.32 -11.11
N ASP A 97 -1.86 15.59 -11.13
CA ASP A 97 -1.31 14.94 -12.33
C ASP A 97 -1.96 13.56 -12.55
N GLU A 98 -2.79 13.46 -13.59
CA GLU A 98 -3.48 12.22 -13.97
C GLU A 98 -2.51 11.07 -14.27
N ASP A 99 -1.33 11.36 -14.83
CA ASP A 99 -0.33 10.33 -15.15
C ASP A 99 0.26 9.74 -13.86
N ALA A 100 0.48 10.57 -12.85
CA ALA A 100 0.95 10.15 -11.53
C ALA A 100 -0.12 9.34 -10.77
N ILE A 101 -1.40 9.70 -10.89
CA ILE A 101 -2.51 8.90 -10.36
C ILE A 101 -2.49 7.50 -11.01
N LEU A 102 -2.42 7.44 -12.34
CA LEU A 102 -2.38 6.18 -13.06
C LEU A 102 -1.17 5.32 -12.68
N GLU A 103 0.00 5.92 -12.48
CA GLU A 103 1.19 5.22 -11.99
C GLU A 103 0.94 4.60 -10.61
N CYS A 104 0.36 5.35 -9.68
CA CYS A 104 0.01 4.84 -8.36
C CYS A 104 -0.95 3.65 -8.44
N LEU A 105 -2.02 3.77 -9.23
CA LEU A 105 -3.00 2.69 -9.44
C LEU A 105 -2.34 1.41 -9.99
N ASN A 106 -1.43 1.55 -10.96
CA ASN A 106 -0.68 0.42 -11.52
C ASN A 106 0.20 -0.28 -10.48
N VAL A 107 0.77 0.48 -9.53
CA VAL A 107 1.55 -0.10 -8.43
C VAL A 107 0.62 -0.83 -7.44
N VAL A 108 -0.57 -0.31 -7.17
CA VAL A 108 -1.56 -0.89 -6.25
C VAL A 108 -2.09 -2.24 -6.73
N GLU A 109 -2.13 -2.49 -8.04
CA GLU A 109 -2.48 -3.80 -8.59
C GLU A 109 -1.62 -4.95 -8.01
N LYS A 110 -0.40 -4.68 -7.57
CA LYS A 110 0.44 -5.69 -6.89
C LYS A 110 -0.18 -6.24 -5.60
N LEU A 111 -1.09 -5.48 -4.98
CA LEU A 111 -1.82 -5.91 -3.80
C LEU A 111 -3.00 -6.85 -4.14
N ASN A 112 -3.37 -6.99 -5.41
CA ASN A 112 -4.46 -7.87 -5.80
C ASN A 112 -4.13 -9.33 -5.41
N PRO A 113 -4.99 -10.00 -4.63
CA PRO A 113 -4.73 -11.36 -4.17
C PRO A 113 -4.69 -12.39 -5.31
N ILE A 114 -5.23 -12.08 -6.50
CA ILE A 114 -5.17 -12.97 -7.68
C ILE A 114 -3.73 -13.24 -8.13
N TYR A 115 -2.77 -12.35 -7.82
CA TYR A 115 -1.36 -12.61 -8.10
C TYR A 115 -0.73 -13.66 -7.17
N LEU A 116 -1.42 -14.11 -6.12
CA LEU A 116 -0.95 -15.17 -5.23
C LEU A 116 -1.24 -16.57 -5.79
N ASP A 117 -2.32 -16.73 -6.54
CA ASP A 117 -2.74 -18.04 -7.08
C ASP A 117 -1.92 -18.46 -8.33
N LYS A 118 -1.20 -17.53 -8.96
CA LYS A 118 -0.42 -17.79 -10.19
C LYS A 118 0.93 -18.49 -9.94
N ASP A 119 1.38 -18.56 -8.70
CA ASP A 119 2.66 -19.17 -8.33
C ASP A 119 2.51 -20.63 -7.83
N GLU A 120 1.29 -21.21 -7.88
CA GLU A 120 0.98 -22.60 -7.46
C GLU A 120 0.78 -23.62 -8.61
N GLU A 121 0.98 -23.25 -9.90
CA GLU A 121 1.00 -24.18 -11.05
C GLU A 121 2.41 -24.39 -11.63
#